data_AF-A0A936YY18-F1
#
_entry.id   AF-A0A936YY18-F1
#
_cell.length_a   1.000
_cell.length_b   1.000
_cell.length_c   1.000
_cell.angle_alpha   90.00
_cell.angle_beta   90.00
_cell.angle_gamma   90.00
#
_symmetry.space_group_name_H-M   'P 1'
#
loop_
_entity.id
_entity.type
_entity.pdbx_description
1 polymer ?
#
loop_
_entity_poly.entity_id
_entity_poly.type
_entity_poly.pdbx_seq_one_letter_code
_entity_poly.pdbx_strand_id
1 'polypeptide(L)'
;MSKRSGPHARAHANDDDRPGRAPDKKPARYSRAEYAKVLALQDEVARADADYQRLRNAYLDMAQNEPTHEVGLAMIGADMDRAHARLQALIGLPRLPFTHEPSAVMRREAQRLGDEKH
;
A
#
# COMPACT_ATOMS: atom_id res chain seq x y z
N MET A 1 52.29 -35.30 60.80
CA MET A 1 52.47 -36.18 59.61
C MET A 1 51.56 -35.67 58.49
N SER A 2 52.12 -35.46 57.28
CA SER A 2 51.53 -35.64 55.93
C SER A 2 50.06 -35.22 55.66
N LYS A 3 49.66 -34.55 54.57
CA LYS A 3 50.28 -34.21 53.27
C LYS A 3 49.38 -33.17 52.58
N ARG A 4 49.99 -32.27 51.80
CA ARG A 4 49.35 -31.48 50.74
C ARG A 4 48.70 -32.40 49.71
N SER A 5 47.54 -32.03 49.18
CA SER A 5 47.05 -32.52 47.88
C SER A 5 46.25 -31.43 47.19
N GLY A 6 46.63 -31.20 45.93
CA GLY A 6 46.20 -30.10 45.07
C GLY A 6 44.83 -30.32 44.41
N PRO A 7 44.51 -29.49 43.41
CA PRO A 7 43.17 -29.35 42.87
C PRO A 7 42.91 -30.37 41.76
N HIS A 8 41.75 -31.02 41.79
CA HIS A 8 41.21 -31.66 40.59
C HIS A 8 39.78 -31.16 40.36
N ALA A 9 39.70 -30.32 39.35
CA ALA A 9 38.50 -30.11 38.57
C ALA A 9 37.91 -31.46 38.12
N ARG A 10 36.62 -31.64 38.30
CA ARG A 10 35.84 -32.47 37.39
C ARG A 10 34.50 -31.80 37.15
N ALA A 11 34.37 -31.34 35.90
CA ALA A 11 33.18 -30.75 35.34
C ALA A 11 32.00 -31.73 35.46
N HIS A 12 30.92 -31.27 36.07
CA HIS A 12 29.59 -31.78 35.78
C HIS A 12 29.04 -30.94 34.62
N ALA A 13 29.27 -31.44 33.40
CA ALA A 13 28.53 -31.00 32.24
C ALA A 13 27.11 -31.57 32.37
N ASN A 14 26.16 -30.71 32.74
CA ASN A 14 24.76 -30.92 32.42
C ASN A 14 24.45 -29.90 31.32
N ASP A 15 24.65 -30.34 30.08
CA ASP A 15 24.11 -29.73 28.88
C ASP A 15 22.60 -29.97 28.89
N ASP A 16 21.86 -29.05 29.51
CA ASP A 16 20.42 -28.90 29.33
C ASP A 16 20.10 -27.42 29.57
N ASP A 17 19.97 -26.64 28.48
CA ASP A 17 18.82 -25.77 28.23
C ASP A 17 19.06 -24.81 27.04
N ARG A 18 18.28 -25.07 25.98
CA ARG A 18 17.70 -24.13 24.99
C ARG A 18 18.55 -23.61 23.81
N PRO A 19 18.20 -24.03 22.58
CA PRO A 19 18.52 -23.27 21.38
C PRO A 19 17.45 -22.18 21.21
N GLY A 20 17.79 -20.92 21.50
CA GLY A 20 16.81 -19.86 21.24
C GLY A 20 17.09 -18.53 21.89
N ARG A 21 18.06 -17.78 21.34
CA ARG A 21 17.94 -16.33 21.37
C ARG A 21 18.61 -15.74 20.13
N ALA A 22 17.83 -15.68 19.05
CA ALA A 22 18.09 -14.71 17.99
C ALA A 22 18.24 -13.32 18.64
N PRO A 23 19.13 -12.45 18.15
CA PRO A 23 19.23 -11.10 18.68
C PRO A 23 17.87 -10.43 18.56
N ASP A 24 17.32 -9.99 19.70
CA ASP A 24 16.11 -9.20 19.80
C ASP A 24 16.20 -8.04 18.80
N LYS A 25 15.54 -8.19 17.65
CA LYS A 25 15.28 -7.07 16.74
C LYS A 25 14.37 -6.12 17.50
N LYS A 26 14.98 -5.16 18.22
CA LYS A 26 14.26 -4.05 18.83
C LYS A 26 13.30 -3.50 17.78
N PRO A 27 11.99 -3.36 18.06
CA PRO A 27 11.07 -2.80 17.09
C PRO A 27 11.61 -1.43 16.70
N ALA A 28 11.85 -1.22 15.41
CA ALA A 28 12.39 0.02 14.89
C ALA A 28 11.49 1.17 15.34
N ARG A 29 11.91 1.88 16.40
CA ARG A 29 11.25 3.10 16.83
C ARG A 29 11.66 4.16 15.82
N TYR A 30 10.77 4.44 14.87
CA TYR A 30 10.94 5.53 13.93
C TYR A 30 11.35 6.79 14.70
N SER A 31 12.37 7.48 14.20
CA SER A 31 12.69 8.81 14.68
C SER A 31 11.47 9.72 14.49
N ARG A 32 11.32 10.75 15.33
CA ARG A 32 10.22 11.72 15.22
C ARG A 32 10.11 12.32 13.80
N ALA A 33 11.25 12.50 13.13
CA ALA A 33 11.31 12.99 11.76
C ALA A 33 10.81 11.95 10.74
N GLU A 34 11.11 10.66 10.92
CA GLU A 34 10.57 9.58 10.07
C GLU A 34 9.08 9.38 10.29
N TYR A 35 8.61 9.45 11.54
CA TYR A 35 7.18 9.36 11.85
C TYR A 35 6.39 10.50 11.20
N ALA A 36 6.92 11.73 11.25
CA ALA A 36 6.30 12.88 10.56
C ALA A 36 6.22 12.69 9.04
N LYS A 37 7.24 12.09 8.42
CA LYS A 37 7.22 11.75 6.98
C LYS A 37 6.17 10.69 6.65
N VAL A 38 6.05 9.66 7.48
CA VAL A 38 5.02 8.61 7.30
C VAL A 38 3.62 9.20 7.42
N LEU A 39 3.38 10.07 8.41
CA LEU A 39 2.08 10.73 8.57
C LEU A 39 1.74 11.64 7.39
N ALA A 40 2.72 12.42 6.91
CA ALA A 40 2.54 13.27 5.74
C ALA A 40 2.24 12.46 4.47
N LEU A 41 2.88 11.30 4.30
CA LEU A 41 2.60 10.40 3.17
C LEU A 41 1.19 9.80 3.28
N GLN A 42 0.73 9.44 4.48
CA GLN A 42 -0.64 8.95 4.70
C GLN A 42 -1.69 10.02 4.34
N ASP A 43 -1.46 11.26 4.76
CA ASP A 43 -2.34 12.38 4.41
C ASP A 43 -2.36 12.62 2.89
N GLU A 44 -1.20 12.49 2.22
CA GLU A 44 -1.13 12.66 0.77
C GLU A 44 -1.85 11.53 0.02
N VAL A 45 -1.72 10.28 0.48
CA VAL A 45 -2.47 9.13 -0.05
C VAL A 45 -3.97 9.35 0.12
N ALA A 46 -4.41 9.77 1.31
CA ALA A 46 -5.83 10.02 1.58
C ALA A 46 -6.42 11.11 0.66
N ARG A 47 -5.66 12.18 0.39
CA ARG A 47 -6.06 13.24 -0.55
C ARG A 47 -6.14 12.72 -1.98
N ALA A 48 -5.11 11.98 -2.42
CA ALA A 48 -5.07 11.43 -3.77
C ALA A 48 -6.20 10.41 -4.02
N ASP A 49 -6.56 9.62 -3.01
CA ASP A 49 -7.71 8.70 -3.09
C ASP A 49 -9.03 9.47 -3.16
N ALA A 50 -9.24 10.49 -2.31
CA ALA A 50 -10.43 11.33 -2.37
C ALA A 50 -10.60 12.02 -3.74
N ASP A 51 -9.51 12.52 -4.32
CA ASP A 51 -9.50 13.12 -5.66
C ASP A 51 -9.89 12.11 -6.74
N TYR A 52 -9.32 10.89 -6.69
CA TYR A 52 -9.68 9.81 -7.60
C TYR A 52 -11.16 9.44 -7.48
N GLN A 53 -11.68 9.24 -6.27
CA GLN A 53 -13.10 8.90 -6.05
C GLN A 53 -14.04 10.00 -6.53
N ARG A 54 -13.68 11.27 -6.34
CA ARG A 54 -14.47 12.40 -6.84
C ARG A 54 -14.59 12.36 -8.37
N LEU A 55 -13.47 12.16 -9.07
CA LEU A 55 -13.44 12.09 -10.53
C LEU A 55 -14.17 10.84 -11.05
N ARG A 56 -14.02 9.71 -10.35
CA ARG A 56 -14.74 8.47 -10.62
C ARG A 56 -16.25 8.66 -10.57
N ASN A 57 -16.74 9.32 -9.53
CA ASN A 57 -18.18 9.59 -9.37
C ASN A 57 -18.70 10.56 -10.44
N ALA A 58 -17.94 11.61 -10.76
CA ALA A 58 -18.30 12.53 -11.84
C ALA A 58 -18.35 11.83 -13.20
N TYR A 59 -17.41 10.93 -13.47
CA TYR A 59 -17.40 10.12 -14.71
C TYR A 59 -18.64 9.25 -14.81
N LEU A 60 -19.00 8.55 -13.74
CA LEU A 60 -20.16 7.66 -13.69
C LEU A 60 -21.47 8.44 -13.86
N ASP A 61 -21.61 9.56 -13.16
CA ASP A 61 -22.79 10.42 -13.26
C ASP A 61 -22.99 10.91 -14.70
N MET A 62 -21.91 11.41 -15.33
CA MET A 62 -21.94 11.84 -16.72
C MET A 62 -22.22 10.69 -17.69
N ALA A 63 -21.64 9.51 -17.46
CA ALA A 63 -21.87 8.35 -18.31
C ALA A 63 -23.32 7.84 -18.23
N GLN A 64 -23.99 8.02 -17.09
CA GLN A 64 -25.39 7.63 -16.90
C GLN A 64 -26.38 8.66 -17.43
N ASN A 65 -26.12 9.95 -17.19
CA ASN A 65 -27.07 11.02 -17.50
C ASN A 65 -26.86 11.60 -18.91
N GLU A 66 -25.61 11.64 -19.38
CA GLU A 66 -25.21 12.25 -20.66
C GLU A 66 -24.23 11.34 -21.44
N PRO A 67 -24.61 10.08 -21.76
CA PRO A 67 -23.70 9.12 -22.39
C PRO A 67 -23.16 9.56 -23.76
N THR A 68 -23.87 10.44 -24.45
CA THR A 68 -23.48 10.99 -25.77
C THR A 68 -22.50 12.17 -25.65
N HIS A 69 -22.21 12.64 -24.44
CA HIS A 69 -21.30 13.76 -24.20
C HIS A 69 -19.84 13.28 -24.19
N GLU A 70 -19.38 12.82 -25.36
CA GLU A 70 -18.09 12.16 -25.55
C GLU A 70 -16.89 12.99 -25.06
N VAL A 71 -16.92 14.31 -25.30
CA VAL A 71 -15.83 15.22 -24.90
C VAL A 71 -15.72 15.31 -23.39
N GLY A 72 -16.83 15.50 -22.67
CA GLY A 72 -16.80 15.58 -21.21
C GLY A 72 -16.40 14.26 -20.58
N LEU A 73 -16.86 13.13 -21.12
CA LEU A 73 -16.39 11.80 -20.71
C LEU A 73 -14.89 11.63 -20.94
N ALA A 74 -14.36 12.08 -22.07
CA ALA A 74 -12.92 12.02 -22.34
C ALA A 74 -12.11 12.91 -21.39
N MET A 75 -12.59 14.12 -21.08
CA MET A 75 -11.93 15.04 -20.16
C MET A 75 -11.89 14.51 -18.73
N ILE A 76 -13.05 14.11 -18.18
CA ILE A 76 -13.12 13.55 -16.82
C ILE A 76 -12.36 12.22 -16.74
N GLY A 77 -12.43 11.40 -17.79
CA GLY A 77 -11.65 10.17 -17.90
C GLY A 77 -10.15 10.42 -17.80
N ALA A 78 -9.62 11.38 -18.57
CA ALA A 78 -8.20 11.72 -18.53
C ALA A 78 -7.77 12.28 -17.15
N ASP A 79 -8.61 13.07 -16.50
CA ASP A 79 -8.34 13.56 -15.14
C ASP A 79 -8.35 12.42 -14.11
N MET A 80 -9.31 11.50 -14.22
CA MET A 80 -9.39 10.31 -13.37
C MET A 80 -8.15 9.43 -13.53
N ASP A 81 -7.69 9.20 -14.76
CA ASP A 81 -6.49 8.42 -15.04
C ASP A 81 -5.24 9.10 -14.44
N ARG A 82 -5.16 10.44 -14.51
CA ARG A 82 -4.09 11.21 -13.86
C ARG A 82 -4.12 11.09 -12.34
N ALA A 83 -5.28 11.19 -11.71
CA ALA A 83 -5.44 11.04 -10.27
C ALA A 83 -5.06 9.62 -9.81
N HIS A 84 -5.50 8.60 -10.54
CA HIS A 84 -5.14 7.21 -10.27
C HIS A 84 -3.63 6.96 -10.40
N ALA A 85 -2.98 7.49 -11.43
CA ALA A 85 -1.53 7.39 -11.62
C ALA A 85 -0.74 8.07 -10.49
N ARG A 86 -1.28 9.16 -9.92
CA ARG A 86 -0.71 9.81 -8.73
C ARG A 86 -0.86 8.93 -7.49
N LEU A 87 -2.05 8.38 -7.25
CA LEU A 87 -2.31 7.49 -6.12
C LEU A 87 -1.39 6.26 -6.14
N GLN A 88 -1.23 5.63 -7.31
CA GLN A 88 -0.31 4.50 -7.49
C GLN A 88 1.14 4.86 -7.15
N ALA A 89 1.59 6.04 -7.60
CA ALA A 89 2.95 6.51 -7.31
C ALA A 89 3.17 6.72 -5.80
N LEU A 90 2.17 7.21 -5.07
CA LEU A 90 2.24 7.41 -3.62
C LEU A 90 2.26 6.10 -2.83
N ILE A 91 1.55 5.08 -3.30
CA ILE A 91 1.49 3.76 -2.65
C ILE A 91 2.73 2.89 -3.00
N GLY A 92 3.55 3.33 -3.95
CA GLY A 92 4.76 2.61 -4.37
C GLY A 92 4.49 1.42 -5.28
N LEU A 93 3.33 1.38 -5.93
CA LEU A 93 3.03 0.35 -6.93
C LEU A 93 3.76 0.68 -8.25
N PRO A 94 4.40 -0.31 -8.90
CA PRO A 94 5.04 -0.09 -10.19
C PRO A 94 3.99 0.31 -11.23
N ARG A 95 4.31 1.34 -12.04
CA ARG A 95 3.48 1.77 -13.17
C ARG A 95 3.50 0.69 -14.25
N LEU A 96 2.50 -0.20 -14.25
CA LEU A 96 2.35 -1.22 -15.29
C LEU A 96 1.52 -0.66 -16.46
N PRO A 97 1.93 -0.87 -17.72
CA PRO A 97 1.29 -0.26 -18.90
C PRO A 97 -0.22 -0.56 -19.04
N PHE A 98 -0.70 -1.64 -18.41
CA PHE A 98 -2.10 -2.08 -18.45
C PHE A 98 -2.92 -1.67 -17.21
N THR A 99 -2.31 -1.01 -16.22
CA THR A 99 -3.02 -0.45 -15.04
C THR A 99 -3.58 0.96 -15.27
N HIS A 100 -3.59 1.43 -16.51
CA HIS A 100 -3.61 2.87 -16.83
C HIS A 100 -4.91 3.43 -17.40
N GLU A 101 -5.94 2.60 -17.55
CA GLU A 101 -7.20 3.10 -18.11
C GLU A 101 -8.39 2.78 -17.20
N PRO A 102 -8.41 3.22 -15.93
CA PRO A 102 -9.65 3.20 -15.16
C PRO A 102 -10.77 3.89 -15.94
N SER A 103 -10.48 4.92 -16.76
CA SER A 103 -11.48 5.51 -17.65
C SER A 103 -12.02 4.55 -18.70
N ALA A 104 -11.18 3.70 -19.33
CA ALA A 104 -11.65 2.72 -20.31
C ALA A 104 -12.37 1.53 -19.66
N VAL A 105 -11.93 1.08 -18.48
CA VAL A 105 -12.64 0.07 -17.69
C VAL A 105 -14.02 0.59 -17.30
N MET A 106 -14.09 1.81 -16.76
CA MET A 106 -15.34 2.44 -16.34
C MET A 106 -16.25 2.75 -17.53
N ARG A 107 -15.70 3.09 -18.70
CA ARG A 107 -16.49 3.22 -19.94
C ARG A 107 -17.18 1.91 -20.31
N ARG A 108 -16.45 0.79 -20.26
CA ARG A 108 -17.01 -0.55 -20.55
C ARG A 108 -18.06 -0.97 -19.52
N GLU A 109 -17.84 -0.64 -18.24
CA GLU A 109 -18.82 -0.91 -17.18
C GLU A 109 -20.07 -0.05 -17.36
N ALA A 110 -19.93 1.24 -17.68
CA ALA A 110 -21.05 2.13 -17.94
C ALA A 110 -21.89 1.68 -19.15
N GLN A 111 -21.24 1.24 -20.23
CA GLN A 111 -21.91 0.64 -21.39
C GLN A 111 -22.71 -0.61 -21.00
N ARG A 112 -22.09 -1.53 -20.26
CA ARG A 112 -22.76 -2.76 -19.79
C ARG A 112 -23.99 -2.46 -18.92
N LEU A 113 -23.87 -1.50 -18.00
CA LEU A 113 -25.00 -1.06 -17.15
C LEU A 113 -26.10 -0.35 -17.94
N GLY A 114 -25.78 0.29 -19.07
CA GLY A 114 -26.75 0.86 -19.99
C GLY A 114 -27.52 -0.23 -20.74
N ASP A 115 -26.81 -1.26 -21.22
CA ASP A 115 -27.40 -2.39 -21.94
C ASP A 115 -28.29 -3.26 -21.03
N GLU A 116 -27.97 -3.40 -19.74
CA GLU A 116 -28.78 -4.15 -18.76
C GLU A 116 -30.10 -3.43 -18.36
N LYS A 117 -30.22 -2.13 -18.62
CA LYS A 117 -31.42 -1.33 -18.30
C LYS A 117 -32.42 -1.25 -19.46
N HIS A 118 -32.06 -1.78 -20.63
CA HIS A 118 -32.85 -1.76 -21.87
C HIS A 118 -33.43 -3.14 -22.19
#